data_AF-A0A1T4MWJ0-F1
#
_entry.id   AF-A0A1T4MWJ0-F1
#
_cell.length_a   1.000
_cell.length_b   1.000
_cell.length_c   1.000
_cell.angle_alpha   90.00
_cell.angle_beta   90.00
_cell.angle_gamma   90.00
#
_symmetry.space_group_name_H-M   'P 1'
#
loop_
_entity.id
_entity.type
_entity.pdbx_description
1 polymer ?
#
loop_
_entity_poly.entity_id
_entity_poly.type
_entity_poly.pdbx_seq_one_letter_code
_entity_poly.pdbx_strand_id
1 'polypeptide(L)'
;MKKFLEEFKAFISKGNVLDLAVGVIIGGAFGSVVSGLTDNIIQPLLNCIGGAEVQGKIRLFGTENFLDYGAFISSIINFFDYGTCCFSYCEIG
;
A
#
# COMPACT_ATOMS: atom_id res chain seq x y z
N MET A 1 35.34 14.12 -12.19
CA MET A 1 34.49 13.72 -11.04
C MET A 1 34.20 14.85 -10.06
N LYS A 2 35.21 15.61 -9.57
CA LYS A 2 34.98 16.73 -8.62
C LYS A 2 33.96 17.77 -9.11
N LYS A 3 34.04 18.16 -10.39
CA LYS A 3 33.14 19.15 -11.01
C LYS A 3 31.67 18.71 -11.03
N PHE A 4 31.41 17.42 -11.26
CA PHE A 4 30.05 16.85 -11.26
C PHE A 4 29.43 16.86 -9.86
N LEU A 5 30.22 16.59 -8.82
CA LEU A 5 29.75 16.63 -7.43
C LEU A 5 29.42 18.06 -6.97
N GLU A 6 30.18 19.06 -7.42
CA GLU A 6 29.89 20.46 -7.13
C GLU A 6 28.63 20.95 -7.84
N GLU A 7 28.44 20.59 -9.11
CA GLU A 7 27.22 20.88 -9.87
C GLU A 7 26.00 20.15 -9.31
N PHE A 8 26.16 18.90 -8.86
CA PHE A 8 25.09 18.14 -8.20
C PHE A 8 24.74 18.72 -6.82
N LYS A 9 25.73 19.13 -6.02
CA LYS A 9 25.48 19.83 -4.75
C LYS A 9 24.73 21.14 -4.97
N ALA A 10 25.12 21.91 -6.00
CA ALA A 10 24.40 23.12 -6.38
C ALA A 10 22.96 22.85 -6.88
N PHE A 11 22.74 21.71 -7.53
CA PHE A 11 21.42 21.26 -7.98
C PHE A 11 20.50 20.84 -6.83
N ILE A 12 20.99 20.01 -5.89
CA ILE A 12 20.22 19.55 -4.72
C ILE A 12 19.94 20.71 -3.74
N SER A 13 20.84 21.70 -3.67
CA SER A 13 20.66 22.88 -2.82
C SER A 13 19.53 23.80 -3.30
N LYS A 14 18.91 23.51 -4.45
CA LYS A 14 17.65 24.15 -4.85
C LYS A 14 16.54 23.59 -3.95
N GLY A 15 16.08 24.39 -2.98
CA GLY A 15 15.05 23.99 -1.99
C GLY A 15 13.83 23.29 -2.61
N ASN A 16 13.33 23.78 -3.75
CA ASN A 16 12.19 23.19 -4.46
C ASN A 16 12.39 21.72 -4.91
N VAL A 17 13.64 21.29 -5.14
CA VAL A 17 13.94 19.90 -5.51
C VAL A 17 14.09 19.03 -4.27
N LEU A 18 14.68 19.59 -3.21
CA LEU A 18 14.87 18.88 -1.95
C LEU A 18 13.53 18.57 -1.28
N ASP A 19 12.63 19.55 -1.21
CA ASP A 19 11.31 19.39 -0.58
C ASP A 19 10.43 18.40 -1.36
N LEU A 20 10.48 18.45 -2.70
CA LEU A 20 9.83 17.47 -3.56
C LEU A 20 10.38 16.05 -3.35
N ALA A 21 11.71 15.90 -3.26
CA ALA A 21 12.34 14.61 -3.03
C ALA A 21 11.96 14.02 -1.67
N VAL A 22 11.92 14.85 -0.62
CA VAL A 22 11.48 14.42 0.73
C VAL A 22 10.02 14.00 0.71
N GLY A 23 9.13 14.75 0.05
CA GLY A 23 7.72 14.39 -0.10
C GLY A 23 7.51 13.02 -0.76
N VAL A 24 8.26 12.71 -1.82
CA VAL A 24 8.17 11.41 -2.50
C VAL A 24 8.68 10.26 -1.62
N ILE A 25 9.78 10.47 -0.89
CA ILE A 25 10.36 9.44 -0.01
C ILE A 25 9.40 9.10 1.13
N ILE A 26 8.82 10.11 1.78
CA ILE A 26 7.90 9.86 2.90
C ILE A 26 6.59 9.26 2.40
N GLY A 27 6.06 9.71 1.26
CA GLY A 27 4.87 9.11 0.63
C GLY A 27 5.04 7.62 0.30
N GLY A 28 6.21 7.23 -0.23
CA GLY A 28 6.52 5.82 -0.52
C GLY A 28 6.72 4.97 0.73
N ALA A 29 7.35 5.52 1.77
CA ALA A 29 7.55 4.84 3.05
C ALA A 29 6.22 4.61 3.79
N PHE A 30 5.34 5.61 3.80
CA PHE A 30 4.02 5.50 4.44
C PHE A 30 3.13 4.47 3.76
N GLY A 31 3.13 4.44 2.42
CA GLY A 31 2.44 3.39 1.65
C GLY A 31 2.90 2.00 2.06
N SER A 32 4.21 1.79 2.24
CA SER A 32 4.77 0.50 2.64
C SER A 32 4.35 0.09 4.07
N VAL A 33 4.19 1.04 4.99
CA VAL A 33 3.71 0.78 6.36
C VAL A 33 2.25 0.33 6.35
N VAL A 34 1.41 1.00 5.55
CA VAL A 34 -0.01 0.68 5.39
C VAL A 34 -0.19 -0.67 4.70
N SER A 35 0.59 -0.95 3.63
CA SER A 35 0.63 -2.27 2.99
C SER A 35 1.04 -3.36 3.98
N GLY A 36 2.08 -3.11 4.77
CA GLY A 36 2.53 -4.05 5.79
C GLY A 36 1.45 -4.33 6.85
N LEU A 37 0.70 -3.31 7.26
CA LEU A 37 -0.42 -3.48 8.18
C LEU A 37 -1.54 -4.33 7.56
N THR A 38 -1.96 -4.02 6.34
CA THR A 38 -3.03 -4.77 5.69
C THR A 38 -2.64 -6.20 5.35
N ASP A 39 -1.43 -6.43 4.86
CA ASP A 39 -0.96 -7.77 4.48
C ASP A 39 -0.73 -8.66 5.69
N ASN A 40 -0.20 -8.13 6.79
CA ASN A 40 0.17 -8.93 7.97
C ASN A 40 -0.92 -9.01 9.03
N ILE A 41 -1.88 -8.08 9.07
CA ILE A 41 -2.97 -8.08 10.07
C ILE A 41 -4.33 -8.33 9.41
N ILE A 42 -4.68 -7.60 8.35
CA ILE A 42 -6.02 -7.66 7.77
C ILE A 42 -6.23 -8.93 6.94
N GLN A 43 -5.29 -9.31 6.08
CA GLN A 43 -5.39 -10.56 5.31
C GLN A 43 -5.60 -11.80 6.20
N PRO A 44 -4.77 -12.05 7.25
CA PRO A 44 -4.98 -13.21 8.09
C PRO A 44 -6.29 -13.14 8.89
N LEU A 45 -6.73 -11.96 9.36
CA LEU A 45 -8.04 -11.82 10.00
C LEU A 45 -9.19 -12.19 9.06
N LEU A 46 -9.13 -11.72 7.81
CA LEU A 46 -10.15 -12.00 6.81
C LEU A 46 -10.17 -13.49 6.44
N ASN A 47 -9.01 -14.12 6.35
CA ASN A 47 -8.89 -15.56 6.13
C ASN A 47 -9.41 -16.38 7.31
N CYS A 48 -9.23 -15.92 8.56
CA CYS A 48 -9.80 -16.58 9.74
C CYS A 48 -11.33 -16.51 9.76
N ILE A 49 -11.92 -15.37 9.42
CA ILE A 49 -13.38 -15.18 9.39
C ILE A 49 -14.02 -15.89 8.19
N GLY A 50 -13.31 -15.97 7.06
CA GLY A 50 -13.71 -16.72 5.86
C GLY A 50 -13.54 -18.25 5.95
N GLY A 51 -12.99 -18.75 7.07
CA GLY A 51 -12.62 -20.14 7.28
C GLY A 51 -11.16 -20.38 6.91
N ALA A 52 -10.32 -20.65 7.91
CA ALA A 52 -8.87 -20.83 7.77
C ALA A 52 -8.42 -21.96 6.81
N GLU A 53 -9.34 -22.81 6.33
CA GLU A 53 -9.08 -23.87 5.34
C GLU A 53 -9.73 -23.64 3.97
N VAL A 54 -10.55 -22.61 3.81
CA VAL A 54 -11.25 -22.32 2.55
C VAL A 54 -10.91 -20.88 2.20
N GLN A 55 -10.12 -20.69 1.14
CA GLN A 55 -9.73 -19.38 0.58
C GLN A 55 -10.95 -18.54 0.10
N GLY A 56 -12.01 -18.36 0.91
CA GLY A 56 -13.26 -17.75 0.48
C GLY A 56 -13.94 -18.46 -0.70
N LYS A 57 -13.61 -19.73 -0.96
CA LYS A 57 -14.11 -20.53 -2.09
C LYS A 57 -15.42 -21.21 -1.72
N ILE A 58 -16.55 -20.57 -2.02
CA ILE A 58 -17.83 -21.27 -2.04
C ILE A 58 -17.78 -22.24 -3.22
N ARG A 59 -17.85 -23.55 -2.96
CA ARG A 59 -18.02 -24.55 -4.02
C ARG A 59 -19.41 -24.35 -4.61
N LEU A 60 -19.49 -23.70 -5.78
CA LEU A 60 -20.69 -23.75 -6.59
C LEU A 60 -20.81 -25.19 -7.09
N PHE A 61 -21.94 -25.83 -6.75
CA PHE A 61 -22.27 -27.22 -7.04
C PHE A 61 -21.66 -27.73 -8.36
N GLY A 62 -20.69 -28.64 -8.27
CA GLY A 62 -20.34 -29.56 -9.37
C GLY A 62 -19.45 -29.03 -10.51
N THR A 63 -18.73 -27.92 -10.38
CA THR A 63 -17.71 -27.54 -11.38
C THR A 63 -16.54 -26.84 -10.69
N GLU A 64 -15.32 -27.03 -11.19
CA GLU A 64 -14.04 -26.53 -10.64
C GLU A 64 -13.87 -24.99 -10.65
N ASN A 65 -14.97 -24.23 -10.55
CA ASN A 65 -14.98 -22.78 -10.48
C ASN A 65 -15.06 -22.34 -9.03
N PHE A 66 -13.92 -21.91 -8.53
CA PHE A 66 -13.78 -21.30 -7.22
C PHE A 66 -14.16 -19.82 -7.31
N LEU A 67 -15.15 -19.38 -6.53
CA LEU A 67 -15.51 -17.97 -6.44
C LEU A 67 -14.84 -17.39 -5.20
N ASP A 68 -13.68 -16.75 -5.37
CA ASP A 68 -12.83 -16.21 -4.31
C ASP A 68 -13.42 -14.89 -3.74
N TYR A 69 -14.48 -15.00 -2.93
CA TYR A 69 -15.10 -13.82 -2.31
C TYR A 69 -14.18 -13.16 -1.27
N GLY A 70 -13.24 -13.92 -0.68
CA GLY A 70 -12.23 -13.40 0.25
C GLY A 70 -11.27 -12.40 -0.39
N ALA A 71 -10.80 -12.67 -1.62
CA ALA A 71 -9.94 -11.76 -2.36
C ALA A 71 -10.67 -10.48 -2.76
N PHE A 72 -11.97 -10.59 -3.06
CA PHE A 72 -12.81 -9.44 -3.38
C PHE A 72 -13.02 -8.51 -2.17
N ILE A 73 -13.38 -9.06 -0.99
CA ILE A 73 -13.50 -8.23 0.24
C ILE A 73 -12.15 -7.65 0.65
N SER A 74 -11.08 -8.42 0.54
CA SER A 74 -9.70 -7.96 0.79
C SER A 74 -9.35 -6.75 -0.07
N SER A 75 -9.73 -6.76 -1.35
CA SER A 75 -9.48 -5.65 -2.27
C SER A 75 -10.28 -4.39 -1.90
N ILE A 76 -11.52 -4.54 -1.40
CA ILE A 76 -12.34 -3.43 -0.92
C ILE A 76 -11.74 -2.80 0.35
N ILE A 77 -11.26 -3.62 1.28
CA ILE A 77 -10.63 -3.14 2.52
C ILE A 77 -9.33 -2.41 2.20
N ASN A 78 -8.49 -2.98 1.33
CA ASN A 78 -7.28 -2.32 0.83
C ASN A 78 -7.59 -0.94 0.24
N PHE A 79 -8.60 -0.85 -0.63
CA PHE A 79 -9.02 0.43 -1.22
C PHE A 79 -9.39 1.47 -0.16
N PHE A 80 -10.09 1.06 0.90
CA PHE A 80 -10.45 1.93 2.01
C PHE A 80 -9.24 2.35 2.86
N ASP A 81 -8.29 1.44 3.09
CA ASP A 81 -7.11 1.69 3.91
C ASP A 81 -6.16 2.69 3.23
N TYR A 82 -5.83 2.45 1.95
CA TYR A 82 -5.02 3.41 1.17
C TYR A 82 -5.73 4.75 0.96
N GLY A 83 -7.05 4.72 0.73
CA GLY A 83 -7.85 5.95 0.56
C GLY A 83 -7.87 6.80 1.82
N THR A 84 -8.12 6.19 2.97
CA THR A 84 -8.16 6.88 4.27
C THR A 84 -6.76 7.37 4.67
N CYS A 85 -5.72 6.57 4.45
CA CYS A 85 -4.35 6.97 4.73
C CYS A 85 -3.90 8.14 3.86
N CYS A 86 -4.23 8.14 2.57
CA CYS A 86 -3.90 9.24 1.66
C CYS A 86 -4.65 10.53 2.06
N PHE A 87 -5.94 10.42 2.41
CA PHE A 87 -6.74 11.55 2.88
C PHE A 87 -6.15 12.19 4.15
N SER A 88 -5.81 11.37 5.15
CA SER A 88 -5.18 11.83 6.40
C SER A 88 -3.84 12.53 6.13
N TYR A 89 -3.02 11.99 5.23
CA TYR A 89 -1.74 12.58 4.87
C TYR A 89 -1.88 13.93 4.14
N CYS A 90 -2.93 14.08 3.33
CA CYS A 90 -3.23 15.33 2.63
C CYS A 90 -3.79 16.42 3.56
N GLU A 91 -4.42 16.04 4.67
CA GLU A 91 -4.97 16.96 5.68
C GLU A 91 -3.92 17.43 6.70
N ILE A 92 -2.87 16.63 6.94
CA ILE A 92 -1.77 16.96 7.86
C ILE A 92 -0.70 17.86 7.18
N GLY A 93 -0.66 17.90 5.85
CA GLY A 93 0.31 18.64 5.04
C GLY A 93 -0.04 20.10 4.76
#